data_AF-A0A1G6YG53-F1
#
_entry.id   AF-A0A1G6YG53-F1
#
_cell.length_a   1.000
_cell.length_b   1.000
_cell.length_c   1.000
_cell.angle_alpha   90.00
_cell.angle_beta   90.00
_cell.angle_gamma   90.00
#
_symmetry.space_group_name_H-M   'P 1'
#
loop_
_entity.id
_entity.type
_entity.pdbx_description
1 polymer ?
#
loop_
_entity_poly.entity_id
_entity_poly.type
_entity_poly.pdbx_seq_one_letter_code
_entity_poly.pdbx_strand_id
1 'polypeptide(L)'
;MRRNLRWLGPVAVALSAAVLVPLAGAAAPAPGPASAGVAADDPGAGPWAQVPRDQVAARCGLDPVLLDQANAALPGIPFTIVRHGKLCWVNRPADTTSTYHVASVTKTFAATLFGMIAQRSSTLEDTDPVREWLSSWEAGPIDPRATLAHVLAMTSTKSNLATDQKGGWSYDALGWREINRLITVMNRAIQREPAAFPGVTDVQQFAQRYLFDVLGMR
;
A
#
# COMPACT_ATOMS: atom_id res chain seq x y z
N MET A 1 -40.83 -27.99 -68.12
CA MET A 1 -39.70 -28.30 -69.01
C MET A 1 -38.44 -28.49 -68.17
N ARG A 2 -37.78 -29.64 -68.37
CA ARG A 2 -36.37 -30.00 -68.08
C ARG A 2 -35.77 -29.81 -66.67
N ARG A 3 -35.49 -30.99 -66.09
CA ARG A 3 -34.52 -31.37 -65.03
C ARG A 3 -33.20 -30.57 -65.03
N ASN A 4 -32.58 -30.47 -63.85
CA ASN A 4 -31.18 -30.87 -63.54
C ASN A 4 -30.90 -30.57 -62.05
N LEU A 5 -30.98 -31.55 -61.13
CA LEU A 5 -29.86 -32.39 -60.64
C LEU A 5 -28.49 -31.69 -60.58
N ARG A 6 -28.06 -31.26 -59.38
CA ARG A 6 -26.66 -31.14 -58.93
C ARG A 6 -26.64 -31.31 -57.40
N TRP A 7 -26.29 -32.51 -56.94
CA TRP A 7 -24.96 -32.91 -56.43
C TRP A 7 -24.80 -32.62 -54.93
N LEU A 8 -24.85 -33.71 -54.14
CA LEU A 8 -24.45 -33.79 -52.75
C LEU A 8 -22.92 -33.71 -52.69
N GLY A 9 -22.38 -32.61 -52.19
CA GLY A 9 -20.98 -32.51 -51.80
C GLY A 9 -20.76 -33.09 -50.39
N PRO A 10 -19.63 -33.72 -50.10
CA PRO A 10 -19.38 -34.38 -48.83
C PRO A 10 -19.24 -33.34 -47.70
N VAL A 11 -19.95 -33.57 -46.60
CA VAL A 11 -19.68 -32.92 -45.31
C VAL A 11 -18.36 -33.47 -44.80
N ALA A 12 -17.29 -32.69 -44.95
CA ALA A 12 -16.03 -32.96 -44.28
C ALA A 12 -16.23 -32.71 -42.78
N VAL A 13 -16.42 -33.78 -42.02
CA VAL A 13 -16.29 -33.77 -40.55
C VAL A 13 -14.80 -33.57 -40.27
N ALA A 14 -14.43 -32.34 -39.93
CA ALA A 14 -13.10 -32.06 -39.39
C ALA A 14 -13.04 -32.68 -37.98
N LEU A 15 -12.45 -33.87 -37.90
CA LEU A 15 -11.94 -34.43 -36.64
C LEU A 15 -10.80 -33.53 -36.17
N SER A 16 -11.13 -32.57 -35.30
CA SER A 16 -10.13 -31.82 -34.54
C SER A 16 -9.38 -32.79 -33.65
N ALA A 17 -8.16 -33.13 -34.05
CA ALA A 17 -7.21 -33.81 -33.19
C ALA A 17 -6.94 -32.92 -31.97
N ALA A 18 -7.37 -33.37 -30.80
CA ALA A 18 -6.99 -32.76 -29.54
C ALA A 18 -5.47 -32.95 -29.36
N VAL A 19 -4.72 -31.89 -29.64
CA VAL A 19 -3.31 -31.80 -29.26
C VAL A 19 -3.30 -31.67 -27.73
N LEU A 20 -3.05 -32.79 -27.04
CA LEU A 20 -2.67 -32.80 -25.64
C LEU A 20 -1.31 -32.09 -25.53
N VAL A 21 -1.35 -30.79 -25.23
CA VAL A 21 -0.15 -30.05 -24.80
C VAL A 21 0.15 -30.52 -23.37
N PRO A 22 1.29 -31.17 -23.10
CA PRO A 22 1.68 -31.43 -21.73
C PRO A 22 1.91 -30.07 -21.06
N LEU A 23 1.11 -29.76 -20.06
CA LEU A 23 1.39 -28.69 -19.09
C LEU A 23 2.63 -29.13 -18.30
N ALA A 24 3.81 -28.90 -18.87
CA ALA A 24 5.03 -28.83 -18.08
C ALA A 24 4.81 -27.69 -17.08
N GLY A 25 4.66 -28.05 -15.80
CA GLY A 25 4.57 -27.08 -14.72
C GLY A 25 5.74 -26.12 -14.84
N ALA A 26 5.46 -24.86 -15.19
CA ALA A 26 6.43 -23.80 -15.07
C ALA A 26 6.73 -23.66 -13.58
N ALA A 27 7.80 -24.29 -13.14
CA ALA A 27 8.41 -23.98 -11.86
C ALA A 27 8.61 -22.46 -11.84
N ALA A 28 8.16 -21.82 -10.75
CA ALA A 28 8.43 -20.41 -10.53
C ALA A 28 9.94 -20.17 -10.76
N PRO A 29 10.32 -19.12 -11.51
CA PRO A 29 11.73 -18.81 -11.70
C PRO A 29 12.37 -18.72 -10.31
N ALA A 30 13.43 -19.51 -10.10
CA ALA A 30 14.21 -19.45 -8.88
C ALA A 30 14.57 -17.98 -8.63
N PRO A 31 14.43 -17.47 -7.38
CA PRO A 31 14.86 -16.12 -7.08
C PRO A 31 16.30 -15.98 -7.56
N GLY A 32 16.50 -15.04 -8.49
CA GLY A 32 17.84 -14.71 -8.95
C GLY A 32 18.71 -14.38 -7.74
N PRO A 33 20.03 -14.59 -7.82
CA PRO A 33 20.93 -14.17 -6.74
C PRO A 33 20.58 -12.73 -6.40
N ALA A 34 20.27 -12.48 -5.12
CA ALA A 34 20.02 -11.14 -4.63
C ALA A 34 21.18 -10.29 -5.15
N SER A 35 20.86 -9.31 -6.01
CA SER A 35 21.83 -8.32 -6.44
C SER A 35 22.53 -7.87 -5.17
N ALA A 36 23.85 -8.06 -5.09
CA ALA A 36 24.65 -7.67 -3.93
C ALA A 36 24.14 -6.30 -3.50
N GLY A 37 23.41 -6.27 -2.38
CA GLY A 37 22.72 -5.06 -1.97
C GLY A 37 23.79 -4.00 -1.91
N VAL A 38 23.59 -2.88 -2.61
CA VAL A 38 24.31 -1.67 -2.22
C VAL A 38 24.03 -1.56 -0.74
N ALA A 39 25.04 -1.82 0.10
CA ALA A 39 24.89 -1.78 1.53
C ALA A 39 24.19 -0.45 1.80
N ALA A 40 22.98 -0.53 2.36
CA ALA A 40 22.26 0.68 2.71
C ALA A 40 23.19 1.36 3.71
N ASP A 41 23.80 2.47 3.29
CA ASP A 41 24.50 3.36 4.20
C ASP A 41 23.41 3.91 5.12
N ASP A 42 23.09 3.19 6.18
CA ASP A 42 22.19 3.67 7.22
C ASP A 42 22.87 4.89 7.85
N PRO A 43 22.31 6.10 7.72
CA PRO A 43 22.90 7.29 8.31
C PRO A 43 22.84 7.27 9.85
N GLY A 44 22.21 6.25 10.44
CA GLY A 44 22.05 6.10 11.88
C GLY A 44 21.07 7.13 12.45
N ALA A 45 21.20 7.40 13.75
CA ALA A 45 20.32 8.33 14.47
C ALA A 45 20.72 9.82 14.34
N GLY A 46 21.79 10.13 13.60
CA GLY A 46 22.27 11.49 13.41
C GLY A 46 21.46 12.28 12.38
N PRO A 47 21.57 13.62 12.34
CA PRO A 47 21.01 14.42 11.26
C PRO A 47 21.55 13.96 9.91
N TRP A 48 20.68 13.82 8.93
CA TRP A 48 21.07 13.43 7.58
C TRP A 48 21.85 14.57 6.91
N ALA A 49 23.05 14.26 6.43
CA ALA A 49 23.84 15.20 5.63
C ALA A 49 23.44 15.10 4.16
N GLN A 50 23.10 16.22 3.54
CA GLN A 50 22.82 16.25 2.10
C GLN A 50 24.09 15.93 1.31
N VAL A 51 23.96 15.08 0.30
CA VAL A 51 25.04 14.80 -0.65
C VAL A 51 25.47 16.10 -1.34
N PRO A 52 26.77 16.43 -1.37
CA PRO A 52 27.26 17.61 -2.07
C PRO A 52 26.79 17.63 -3.53
N ARG A 53 26.39 18.81 -4.01
CA ARG A 53 25.74 18.97 -5.33
C ARG A 53 26.55 18.31 -6.47
N ASP A 54 27.87 18.48 -6.45
CA ASP A 54 28.82 17.91 -7.41
C ASP A 54 28.92 16.38 -7.36
N GLN A 55 28.45 15.76 -6.27
CA GLN A 55 28.44 14.31 -6.07
C GLN A 55 27.07 13.67 -6.30
N VAL A 56 26.00 14.46 -6.47
CA VAL A 56 24.62 13.94 -6.60
C VAL A 56 24.49 12.98 -7.79
N ALA A 57 25.08 13.30 -8.95
CA ALA A 57 25.04 12.42 -10.11
C ALA A 57 25.69 11.06 -9.82
N ALA A 58 26.89 11.06 -9.25
CA ALA A 58 27.66 9.84 -8.98
C ALA A 58 27.08 8.99 -7.84
N ARG A 59 26.61 9.63 -6.76
CA ARG A 59 26.19 8.93 -5.52
C ARG A 59 24.70 8.64 -5.46
N CYS A 60 23.88 9.45 -6.14
CA CYS A 60 22.43 9.33 -6.13
C CYS A 60 21.84 8.97 -7.49
N GLY A 61 22.61 9.02 -8.59
CA GLY A 61 22.09 8.74 -9.93
C GLY A 61 20.98 9.72 -10.35
N LEU A 62 21.08 10.98 -9.91
CA LEU A 62 20.14 12.06 -10.23
C LEU A 62 20.87 13.18 -10.98
N ASP A 63 20.17 13.89 -11.86
CA ASP A 63 20.72 15.06 -12.56
C ASP A 63 20.60 16.32 -11.70
N PRO A 64 21.72 16.89 -11.18
CA PRO A 64 21.66 18.09 -10.33
C PRO A 64 21.18 19.34 -11.07
N VAL A 65 21.31 19.40 -12.40
CA VAL A 65 20.82 20.54 -13.20
C VAL A 65 19.29 20.53 -13.23
N LEU A 66 18.67 19.37 -13.41
CA LEU A 66 17.20 19.25 -13.34
C LEU A 66 16.67 19.54 -11.93
N LEU A 67 17.43 19.16 -10.90
CA LEU A 67 17.04 19.45 -9.51
C LEU A 67 17.12 20.95 -9.18
N ASP A 68 18.11 21.68 -9.71
CA ASP A 68 18.15 23.14 -9.61
C ASP A 68 16.97 23.80 -10.33
N GLN A 69 16.60 23.30 -11.52
CA GLN A 69 15.42 23.77 -12.25
C GLN A 69 14.14 23.52 -11.45
N ALA A 70 14.02 22.36 -10.79
CA ALA A 70 12.89 22.05 -9.92
C ALA A 70 12.82 23.00 -8.71
N ASN A 71 13.96 23.33 -8.10
CA ASN A 71 14.01 24.34 -7.02
C ASN A 71 13.45 25.69 -7.49
N ALA A 72 13.86 26.13 -8.69
CA ALA A 72 13.38 27.38 -9.28
C ALA A 72 11.89 27.35 -9.66
N ALA A 73 11.38 26.19 -10.10
CA ALA A 73 9.98 26.01 -10.47
C ALA A 73 9.04 25.87 -9.26
N LEU A 74 9.55 25.46 -8.10
CA LEU A 74 8.78 25.15 -6.90
C LEU A 74 9.24 25.98 -5.67
N PRO A 75 9.34 27.31 -5.74
CA PRO A 75 9.98 28.11 -4.69
C PRO A 75 9.22 28.06 -3.35
N GLY A 76 7.91 27.80 -3.37
CA GLY A 76 7.06 27.73 -2.17
C GLY A 76 6.86 26.32 -1.60
N ILE A 77 7.20 25.27 -2.33
CA ILE A 77 6.82 23.89 -2.01
C ILE A 77 8.06 23.12 -1.50
N PRO A 78 8.09 22.64 -0.24
CA PRO A 78 9.20 21.83 0.24
C PRO A 78 9.23 20.48 -0.48
N PHE A 79 10.41 20.02 -0.84
CA PHE A 79 10.61 18.63 -1.22
C PHE A 79 12.00 18.12 -0.84
N THR A 80 12.06 16.82 -0.57
CA THR A 80 13.25 16.09 -0.18
C THR A 80 13.34 14.81 -0.98
N ILE A 81 14.53 14.44 -1.43
CA ILE A 81 14.77 13.19 -2.15
C ILE A 81 15.77 12.35 -1.37
N VAL A 82 15.34 11.15 -0.98
CA VAL A 82 16.19 10.13 -0.38
C VAL A 82 16.34 8.97 -1.36
N ARG A 83 17.59 8.56 -1.65
CA ARG A 83 17.87 7.41 -2.53
C ARG A 83 19.14 6.71 -2.08
N HIS A 84 19.15 5.37 -2.14
CA HIS A 84 20.28 4.54 -1.71
C HIS A 84 20.76 4.84 -0.27
N GLY A 85 19.81 5.11 0.64
CA GLY A 85 20.10 5.48 2.03
C GLY A 85 20.66 6.89 2.23
N LYS A 86 20.68 7.74 1.19
CA LYS A 86 21.33 9.06 1.21
C LYS A 86 20.32 10.19 1.04
N LEU A 87 20.53 11.30 1.75
CA LEU A 87 19.80 12.56 1.51
C LEU A 87 20.38 13.20 0.25
N CYS A 88 19.74 12.97 -0.89
CA CYS A 88 20.28 13.35 -2.18
C CYS A 88 19.97 14.79 -2.55
N TRP A 89 18.84 15.32 -2.07
CA TRP A 89 18.45 16.70 -2.34
C TRP A 89 17.44 17.20 -1.31
N VAL A 90 17.61 18.45 -0.88
CA VAL A 90 16.61 19.24 -0.19
C VAL A 90 16.55 20.60 -0.89
N ASN A 91 15.35 21.04 -1.29
CA ASN A 91 15.21 22.24 -2.10
C ASN A 91 15.30 23.56 -1.31
N ARG A 92 15.32 23.48 0.01
CA ARG A 92 15.47 24.60 0.94
C ARG A 92 16.00 24.08 2.28
N PRO A 93 16.57 24.94 3.14
CA PRO A 93 16.99 24.52 4.49
C PRO A 93 15.86 23.77 5.19
N ALA A 94 16.20 22.69 5.90
CA ALA A 94 15.22 21.92 6.66
C ALA A 94 14.55 22.84 7.70
N ASP A 95 13.26 23.06 7.53
CA ASP A 95 12.44 23.68 8.55
C ASP A 95 11.90 22.58 9.46
N THR A 96 12.43 22.53 10.67
CA THR A 96 12.04 21.54 11.69
C THR A 96 10.98 22.07 12.65
N THR A 97 10.46 23.27 12.39
CA THR A 97 9.53 23.97 13.30
C THR A 97 8.15 24.18 12.70
N SER A 98 8.05 24.29 11.36
CA SER A 98 6.76 24.38 10.70
C SER A 98 6.01 23.05 10.73
N THR A 99 4.73 23.13 11.08
CA THR A 99 3.80 22.02 10.93
C THR A 99 2.88 22.29 9.75
N TYR A 100 2.57 21.23 9.00
CA TYR A 100 1.67 21.29 7.86
C TYR A 100 0.54 20.30 8.05
N HIS A 101 -0.68 20.69 7.69
CA HIS A 101 -1.78 19.75 7.59
C HIS A 101 -1.57 18.85 6.36
N VAL A 102 -1.21 17.59 6.58
CA VAL A 102 -0.85 16.63 5.52
C VAL A 102 -2.05 15.86 4.92
N ALA A 103 -3.27 16.20 5.30
CA ALA A 103 -4.52 15.66 4.74
C ALA A 103 -4.49 14.13 4.57
N SER A 104 -4.66 13.61 3.35
CA SER A 104 -4.76 12.17 3.10
C SER A 104 -3.47 11.37 3.35
N VAL A 105 -2.32 12.01 3.53
CA VAL A 105 -1.09 11.33 4.00
C VAL A 105 -1.33 10.64 5.35
N THR A 106 -2.26 11.17 6.16
CA THR A 106 -2.68 10.54 7.44
C THR A 106 -3.19 9.10 7.27
N LYS A 107 -3.75 8.74 6.11
CA LYS A 107 -4.23 7.37 5.85
C LYS A 107 -3.09 6.38 5.70
N THR A 108 -1.92 6.81 5.21
CA THR A 108 -0.70 5.99 5.21
C THR A 108 -0.27 5.68 6.63
N PHE A 109 -0.29 6.67 7.53
CA PHE A 109 -0.02 6.44 8.95
C PHE A 109 -1.05 5.49 9.57
N ALA A 110 -2.34 5.65 9.28
CA ALA A 110 -3.38 4.75 9.78
C ALA A 110 -3.17 3.28 9.31
N ALA A 111 -2.80 3.06 8.05
CA ALA A 111 -2.50 1.73 7.53
C ALA A 111 -1.24 1.13 8.19
N THR A 112 -0.19 1.93 8.39
CA THR A 112 1.01 1.51 9.13
C THR A 112 0.66 1.12 10.56
N LEU A 113 -0.16 1.92 11.25
CA LEU A 113 -0.61 1.63 12.61
C LEU A 113 -1.42 0.34 12.68
N PHE A 114 -2.32 0.10 11.71
CA PHE A 114 -3.05 -1.16 11.62
C PHE A 114 -2.08 -2.35 11.54
N GLY A 115 -1.10 -2.30 10.63
CA GLY A 115 -0.10 -3.36 10.50
C GLY A 115 0.74 -3.56 11.77
N MET A 116 1.15 -2.48 12.44
CA MET A 116 1.89 -2.54 13.70
C MET A 116 1.05 -3.18 14.83
N ILE A 117 -0.25 -2.87 14.90
CA ILE A 117 -1.15 -3.41 15.91
C ILE A 117 -1.46 -4.87 15.61
N ALA A 118 -1.79 -5.21 14.35
CA ALA A 118 -2.01 -6.60 13.92
C ALA A 118 -0.78 -7.48 14.19
N GLN A 119 0.43 -6.97 13.92
CA GLN A 119 1.67 -7.71 14.19
C GLN A 119 1.91 -8.00 15.69
N ARG A 120 1.35 -7.18 16.60
CA ARG A 120 1.48 -7.36 18.05
C ARG A 120 0.30 -8.10 18.67
N SER A 121 -0.87 -7.98 18.08
CA SER A 121 -2.12 -8.60 18.51
C SER A 121 -2.11 -10.08 18.14
N SER A 122 -2.62 -10.94 19.02
CA SER A 122 -2.90 -12.34 18.69
C SER A 122 -4.32 -12.54 18.13
N THR A 123 -5.12 -11.48 18.07
CA THR A 123 -6.54 -11.55 17.73
C THR A 123 -6.95 -10.75 16.50
N LEU A 124 -6.08 -9.89 15.96
CA LEU A 124 -6.35 -9.01 14.82
C LEU A 124 -5.53 -9.42 13.58
N GLU A 125 -6.23 -9.76 12.51
CA GLU A 125 -5.67 -9.99 11.17
C GLU A 125 -6.39 -9.12 10.12
N ASP A 126 -5.70 -8.78 9.03
CA ASP A 126 -6.34 -8.04 7.92
C ASP A 126 -7.38 -8.89 7.16
N THR A 127 -7.29 -10.21 7.26
CA THR A 127 -8.26 -11.16 6.73
C THR A 127 -9.51 -11.33 7.58
N ASP A 128 -9.56 -10.74 8.78
CA ASP A 128 -10.73 -10.83 9.64
C ASP A 128 -11.97 -10.22 8.98
N PRO A 129 -13.13 -10.89 9.06
CA PRO A 129 -14.39 -10.29 8.68
C PRO A 129 -14.69 -9.04 9.50
N VAL A 130 -15.14 -7.97 8.84
CA VAL A 130 -15.49 -6.70 9.50
C VAL A 130 -16.51 -6.90 10.63
N ARG A 131 -17.45 -7.83 10.45
CA ARG A 131 -18.50 -8.16 11.43
C ARG A 131 -18.00 -8.68 12.78
N GLU A 132 -16.77 -9.16 12.86
CA GLU A 132 -16.16 -9.63 14.13
C GLU A 132 -15.62 -8.46 14.97
N TRP A 133 -15.41 -7.33 14.31
CA TRP A 133 -14.83 -6.14 14.90
C TRP A 133 -15.80 -5.00 15.05
N LEU A 134 -16.84 -4.93 14.22
CA LEU A 134 -17.82 -3.85 14.19
C LEU A 134 -19.24 -4.42 14.22
N SER A 135 -20.11 -3.82 15.01
CA SER A 135 -21.54 -4.06 14.91
C SER A 135 -22.08 -3.59 13.55
N SER A 136 -23.23 -4.10 13.12
CA SER A 136 -23.85 -3.68 11.84
C SER A 136 -24.10 -2.16 11.77
N TRP A 137 -24.42 -1.53 12.90
CA TRP A 137 -24.57 -0.08 12.99
C TRP A 137 -23.25 0.66 12.77
N GLU A 138 -22.17 0.20 13.41
CA GLU A 138 -20.85 0.80 13.25
C GLU A 138 -20.27 0.57 11.86
N ALA A 139 -20.50 -0.61 11.28
CA ALA A 139 -20.05 -0.96 9.94
C ALA A 139 -20.70 -0.09 8.86
N GLY A 140 -21.96 0.34 9.04
CA GLY A 140 -22.65 1.20 8.09
C GLY A 140 -22.82 0.52 6.72
N PRO A 141 -22.35 1.11 5.60
CA PRO A 141 -22.53 0.56 4.26
C PRO A 141 -21.58 -0.57 3.90
N ILE A 142 -20.68 -0.97 4.80
CA ILE A 142 -19.71 -2.05 4.57
C ILE A 142 -20.44 -3.39 4.42
N ASP A 143 -20.10 -4.16 3.38
CA ASP A 143 -20.61 -5.51 3.20
C ASP A 143 -20.18 -6.38 4.40
N PRO A 144 -21.10 -7.12 5.05
CA PRO A 144 -20.77 -7.93 6.24
C PRO A 144 -19.81 -9.11 5.96
N ARG A 145 -19.57 -9.41 4.68
CA ARG A 145 -18.57 -10.39 4.22
C ARG A 145 -17.22 -9.76 3.93
N ALA A 146 -17.14 -8.42 3.89
CA ALA A 146 -15.87 -7.73 3.71
C ALA A 146 -14.93 -8.05 4.87
N THR A 147 -13.65 -8.11 4.54
CA THR A 147 -12.56 -8.21 5.51
C THR A 147 -11.98 -6.82 5.81
N LEU A 148 -11.16 -6.73 6.85
CA LEU A 148 -10.45 -5.49 7.17
C LEU A 148 -9.50 -5.05 6.03
N ALA A 149 -8.94 -5.99 5.26
CA ALA A 149 -8.16 -5.72 4.05
C ALA A 149 -9.01 -4.99 2.98
N HIS A 150 -10.30 -5.32 2.85
CA HIS A 150 -11.18 -4.60 1.95
C HIS A 150 -11.41 -3.15 2.40
N VAL A 151 -11.49 -2.91 3.71
CA VAL A 151 -11.60 -1.56 4.29
C VAL A 151 -10.32 -0.77 4.04
N LEU A 152 -9.15 -1.37 4.27
CA LEU A 152 -7.83 -0.78 3.95
C LEU A 152 -7.71 -0.42 2.47
N ALA A 153 -8.24 -1.25 1.58
CA ALA A 153 -8.22 -1.04 0.13
C ALA A 153 -9.35 -0.12 -0.40
N MET A 154 -10.25 0.33 0.47
CA MET A 154 -11.45 1.08 0.12
C MET A 154 -12.38 0.39 -0.88
N THR A 155 -12.65 -0.90 -0.63
CA THR A 155 -13.44 -1.79 -1.49
C THR A 155 -14.57 -2.49 -0.75
N SER A 156 -14.74 -2.21 0.54
CA SER A 156 -15.58 -3.00 1.43
C SER A 156 -17.08 -2.84 1.19
N THR A 157 -17.50 -1.83 0.42
CA THR A 157 -18.91 -1.60 0.04
C THR A 157 -19.28 -2.18 -1.32
N LYS A 158 -18.39 -2.94 -1.96
CA LYS A 158 -18.68 -3.60 -3.24
C LYS A 158 -19.61 -4.78 -3.03
N SER A 159 -20.55 -4.98 -3.97
CA SER A 159 -21.45 -6.14 -3.97
C SER A 159 -20.72 -7.46 -4.26
N ASN A 160 -19.60 -7.39 -4.99
CA ASN A 160 -18.70 -8.50 -5.26
C ASN A 160 -17.30 -8.19 -4.71
N LEU A 161 -16.84 -9.04 -3.80
CA LEU A 161 -15.56 -8.91 -3.08
C LEU A 161 -14.49 -9.88 -3.61
N ALA A 162 -14.76 -10.59 -4.72
CA ALA A 162 -13.78 -11.50 -5.32
C ALA A 162 -12.56 -10.72 -5.85
N THR A 163 -11.36 -11.28 -5.68
CA THR A 163 -10.07 -10.63 -5.97
C THR A 163 -9.85 -10.32 -7.46
N ASP A 164 -10.49 -11.07 -8.35
CA ASP A 164 -10.46 -10.89 -9.80
C ASP A 164 -11.55 -9.93 -10.31
N GLN A 165 -12.52 -9.57 -9.46
CA GLN A 165 -13.68 -8.74 -9.83
C GLN A 165 -13.50 -7.32 -9.31
N LYS A 166 -12.57 -6.58 -9.93
CA LYS A 166 -12.19 -5.22 -9.49
C LYS A 166 -13.36 -4.25 -9.41
N GLY A 167 -14.39 -4.38 -10.26
CA GLY A 167 -15.59 -3.51 -10.24
C GLY A 167 -15.28 -2.01 -10.27
N GLY A 168 -16.25 -1.19 -9.86
CA GLY A 168 -16.02 0.24 -9.63
C GLY A 168 -15.26 0.47 -8.32
N TRP A 169 -14.15 1.22 -8.36
CA TRP A 169 -13.44 1.68 -7.17
C TRP A 169 -13.71 3.17 -6.95
N SER A 170 -13.85 3.55 -5.69
CA SER A 170 -14.06 4.93 -5.29
C SER A 170 -13.21 5.20 -4.05
N TYR A 171 -12.60 6.37 -3.98
CA TYR A 171 -11.80 6.77 -2.83
C TYR A 171 -12.69 7.33 -1.71
N ASP A 172 -12.55 6.84 -0.47
CA ASP A 172 -13.21 7.40 0.71
C ASP A 172 -12.38 8.58 1.26
N ALA A 173 -12.56 9.75 0.64
CA ALA A 173 -11.77 10.93 0.96
C ALA A 173 -11.95 11.42 2.41
N LEU A 174 -13.20 11.46 2.86
CA LEU A 174 -13.61 12.02 4.16
C LEU A 174 -13.67 10.97 5.28
N GLY A 175 -13.57 9.69 4.93
CA GLY A 175 -13.63 8.60 5.89
C GLY A 175 -15.04 8.30 6.41
N TRP A 176 -16.07 8.70 5.66
CA TRP A 176 -17.45 8.50 6.07
C TRP A 176 -17.96 7.11 5.72
N ARG A 177 -17.34 6.46 4.72
CA ARG A 177 -17.80 5.19 4.18
C ARG A 177 -17.19 4.00 4.91
N GLU A 178 -15.87 3.96 5.05
CA GLU A 178 -15.18 2.75 5.54
C GLU A 178 -13.89 3.00 6.31
N ILE A 179 -12.98 3.86 5.85
CA ILE A 179 -11.59 3.84 6.36
C ILE A 179 -11.48 4.29 7.83
N ASN A 180 -12.31 5.23 8.28
CA ASN A 180 -12.31 5.66 9.69
C ASN A 180 -12.82 4.57 10.64
N ARG A 181 -13.46 3.50 10.13
CA ARG A 181 -13.87 2.38 10.98
C ARG A 181 -12.69 1.61 11.54
N LEU A 182 -11.53 1.66 10.89
CA LEU A 182 -10.29 1.05 11.40
C LEU A 182 -9.85 1.63 12.75
N ILE A 183 -10.24 2.86 13.09
CA ILE A 183 -9.95 3.45 14.41
C ILE A 183 -10.61 2.61 15.51
N THR A 184 -11.89 2.28 15.35
CA THR A 184 -12.62 1.44 16.30
C THR A 184 -12.03 0.03 16.37
N VAL A 185 -11.67 -0.55 15.23
CA VAL A 185 -11.04 -1.87 15.15
C VAL A 185 -9.73 -1.90 15.95
N MET A 186 -8.82 -0.97 15.66
CA MET A 186 -7.52 -0.85 16.33
C MET A 186 -7.67 -0.60 17.83
N ASN A 187 -8.59 0.28 18.23
CA ASN A 187 -8.89 0.52 19.65
C ASN A 187 -9.38 -0.74 20.36
N ARG A 188 -10.28 -1.51 19.71
CA ARG A 188 -10.77 -2.78 20.26
C ARG A 188 -9.65 -3.80 20.40
N ALA A 189 -8.74 -3.90 19.43
CA ALA A 189 -7.59 -4.82 19.51
C ALA A 189 -6.67 -4.45 20.69
N ILE A 190 -6.34 -3.16 20.83
CA ILE A 190 -5.54 -2.65 21.96
C ILE A 190 -6.21 -2.98 23.31
N GLN A 191 -7.53 -2.77 23.41
CA GLN A 191 -8.28 -2.99 24.64
C GLN A 191 -8.49 -4.48 24.97
N ARG A 192 -8.57 -5.35 23.96
CA ARG A 192 -8.67 -6.81 24.16
C ARG A 192 -7.39 -7.41 24.73
N GLU A 193 -6.23 -6.84 24.39
CA GLU A 193 -4.92 -7.41 24.72
C GLU A 193 -3.99 -6.41 25.42
N PRO A 194 -4.36 -5.82 26.57
CA PRO A 194 -3.57 -4.75 27.20
C PRO A 194 -2.13 -5.14 27.53
N ALA A 195 -1.85 -6.43 27.74
CA ALA A 195 -0.50 -6.95 27.95
C ALA A 195 0.40 -6.82 26.70
N ALA A 196 -0.16 -6.92 25.49
CA ALA A 196 0.54 -6.71 24.23
C ALA A 196 0.76 -5.21 23.90
N PHE A 197 0.01 -4.34 24.57
CA PHE A 197 0.00 -2.89 24.35
C PHE A 197 0.29 -2.10 25.64
N PRO A 198 1.45 -2.31 26.28
CA PRO A 198 1.73 -1.74 27.59
C PRO A 198 1.82 -0.21 27.56
N GLY A 199 1.03 0.45 28.41
CA GLY A 199 1.08 1.89 28.60
C GLY A 199 0.38 2.71 27.53
N VAL A 200 -0.53 2.10 26.77
CA VAL A 200 -1.46 2.78 25.85
C VAL A 200 -2.85 2.13 25.93
N THR A 201 -3.91 2.91 25.70
CA THR A 201 -5.31 2.41 25.75
C THR A 201 -6.07 2.58 24.43
N ASP A 202 -5.49 3.29 23.48
CA ASP A 202 -6.09 3.61 22.18
C ASP A 202 -5.01 3.82 21.11
N VAL A 203 -5.45 3.91 19.86
CA VAL A 203 -4.60 4.05 18.68
C VAL A 203 -3.86 5.39 18.64
N GLN A 204 -4.41 6.45 19.25
CA GLN A 204 -3.75 7.76 19.27
C GLN A 204 -2.53 7.71 20.18
N GLN A 205 -2.68 7.15 21.39
CA GLN A 205 -1.57 6.93 22.31
C GLN A 205 -0.55 5.94 21.72
N PHE A 206 -1.03 4.88 21.06
CA PHE A 206 -0.15 3.93 20.37
C PHE A 206 0.66 4.62 19.28
N ALA A 207 0.04 5.47 18.46
CA ALA A 207 0.71 6.23 17.41
C ALA A 207 1.77 7.17 17.97
N GLN A 208 1.44 7.93 19.02
CA GLN A 208 2.40 8.82 19.66
C GLN A 208 3.62 8.02 20.15
N ARG A 209 3.37 7.00 20.98
CA ARG A 209 4.43 6.28 21.68
C ARG A 209 5.29 5.41 20.78
N TYR A 210 4.68 4.70 19.84
CA TYR A 210 5.36 3.63 19.09
C TYR A 210 5.68 3.99 17.64
N LEU A 211 5.14 5.09 17.12
CA LEU A 211 5.45 5.56 15.77
C LEU A 211 6.12 6.92 15.82
N PHE A 212 5.46 7.95 16.37
CA PHE A 212 5.98 9.31 16.31
C PHE A 212 7.20 9.51 17.20
N ASP A 213 7.15 9.13 18.48
CA ASP A 213 8.28 9.27 19.41
C ASP A 213 9.50 8.46 18.95
N VAL A 214 9.27 7.24 18.44
CA VAL A 214 10.32 6.34 17.94
C VAL A 214 11.01 6.92 16.71
N LEU A 215 10.25 7.54 15.81
CA LEU A 215 10.80 8.18 14.60
C LEU A 215 11.29 9.61 14.86
N GLY A 216 11.18 10.12 16.10
CA GLY A 216 11.54 11.50 16.43
C GLY A 216 10.62 12.55 15.79
N MET A 217 9.40 12.19 15.41
CA MET A 217 8.37 13.10 14.93
C MET A 217 7.74 13.81 16.14
N ARG A 218 8.07 15.09 16.33
CA ARG A 218 7.62 15.92 17.46
C ARG A 218 6.70 17.04 17.03
#